data_AF-A0A231H9K5-F1
#
_entry.id   AF-A0A231H9K5-F1
#
_cell.length_a   1.000
_cell.length_b   1.000
_cell.length_c   1.000
_cell.angle_alpha   90.00
_cell.angle_beta   90.00
_cell.angle_gamma   90.00
#
_symmetry.space_group_name_H-M   'P 1'
#
loop_
_entity.id
_entity.type
_entity.pdbx_description
1 polymer ?
#
loop_
_entity_poly.entity_id
_entity_poly.type
_entity_poly.pdbx_seq_one_letter_code
_entity_poly.pdbx_strand_id
1 'polypeptide(L)'
;MADEIEVEVAKLRTAAGKTQDVRDHIEQVLTRLQGKTTAYGNCWGDDSLGKQFAGTGSGDGYLAAHDNMVTGARNFSTAFQKFSDGQNDSATYLETMEHGNTYGFK
;
A
#
# COMPACT_ATOMS: atom_id res chain seq x y z
N MET A 1 -8.38 -33.38 -6.91
CA MET A 1 -7.14 -32.83 -6.31
C MET A 1 -6.50 -31.81 -7.24
N ALA A 2 -6.16 -32.14 -8.48
CA ALA A 2 -5.66 -31.17 -9.47
C ALA A 2 -6.62 -29.98 -9.68
N ASP A 3 -7.88 -30.26 -10.04
CA ASP A 3 -8.91 -29.22 -10.24
C ASP A 3 -9.12 -28.30 -9.02
N GLU A 4 -8.91 -28.82 -7.81
CA GLU A 4 -9.04 -28.03 -6.57
C GLU A 4 -7.85 -27.09 -6.40
N ILE A 5 -6.64 -27.54 -6.72
CA ILE A 5 -5.42 -26.72 -6.69
C ILE A 5 -5.51 -25.60 -7.74
N GLU A 6 -5.94 -25.90 -8.96
CA GLU A 6 -6.13 -24.89 -10.01
C GLU A 6 -7.11 -23.79 -9.57
N VAL A 7 -8.22 -24.18 -8.94
CA VAL A 7 -9.21 -23.23 -8.39
C VAL A 7 -8.62 -22.37 -7.28
N GLU A 8 -7.83 -22.94 -6.36
CA GLU A 8 -7.18 -22.18 -5.28
C GLU A 8 -6.10 -21.22 -5.81
N VAL A 9 -5.32 -21.63 -6.80
CA VAL A 9 -4.36 -20.76 -7.51
C VAL A 9 -5.07 -19.56 -8.14
N ALA A 10 -6.18 -19.79 -8.84
CA ALA A 10 -6.96 -18.73 -9.46
C ALA A 10 -7.55 -17.75 -8.43
N LYS A 11 -8.01 -18.26 -7.29
CA LYS A 11 -8.50 -17.44 -6.17
C LYS A 11 -7.39 -16.59 -5.56
N LEU A 12 -6.20 -17.16 -5.33
CA LEU A 12 -5.04 -16.43 -4.80
C LEU A 12 -4.61 -15.30 -5.72
N ARG A 13 -4.54 -15.54 -7.04
CA ARG A 13 -4.24 -14.48 -8.02
C ARG A 13 -5.31 -13.39 -8.05
N THR A 14 -6.59 -13.78 -7.95
CA THR A 14 -7.69 -12.82 -7.87
C THR A 14 -7.61 -11.96 -6.61
N ALA A 15 -7.28 -12.57 -5.46
CA ALA A 15 -7.05 -11.86 -4.22
C ALA A 15 -5.86 -10.89 -4.34
N ALA A 16 -4.78 -11.32 -5.00
CA ALA A 16 -3.58 -10.50 -5.20
C ALA A 16 -3.91 -9.24 -5.98
N GLY A 17 -4.63 -9.39 -7.10
CA GLY A 17 -5.12 -8.25 -7.89
C GLY A 17 -5.95 -7.26 -7.07
N LYS A 18 -6.92 -7.74 -6.29
CA LYS A 18 -7.73 -6.87 -5.42
C LYS A 18 -6.91 -6.15 -4.36
N THR A 19 -5.92 -6.83 -3.80
CA THR A 19 -5.01 -6.26 -2.79
C THR A 19 -4.14 -5.17 -3.40
N GLN A 20 -3.68 -5.39 -4.63
CA GLN A 20 -2.97 -4.38 -5.43
C GLN A 20 -3.85 -3.18 -5.76
N ASP A 21 -5.12 -3.39 -6.14
CA ASP A 21 -6.07 -2.30 -6.39
C ASP A 21 -6.25 -1.38 -5.17
N VAL A 22 -6.31 -1.96 -3.96
CA VAL A 22 -6.39 -1.20 -2.70
C VAL A 22 -5.13 -0.35 -2.48
N ARG A 23 -3.95 -0.94 -2.69
CA ARG A 23 -2.68 -0.21 -2.64
C ARG A 23 -2.68 0.97 -3.63
N ASP A 24 -3.04 0.71 -4.87
CA ASP A 24 -3.03 1.73 -5.93
C ASP A 24 -4.01 2.87 -5.62
N HIS A 25 -5.16 2.56 -5.02
CA HIS A 25 -6.10 3.57 -4.56
C HIS A 25 -5.54 4.44 -3.42
N ILE A 26 -4.83 3.84 -2.45
CA ILE A 26 -4.16 4.58 -1.37
C ILE A 26 -3.12 5.54 -1.96
N GLU A 27 -2.28 5.06 -2.88
CA GLU A 27 -1.26 5.89 -3.55
C GLU A 27 -1.89 7.03 -4.36
N GLN A 28 -3.00 6.77 -5.05
CA GLN A 28 -3.71 7.79 -5.82
C GLN A 28 -4.27 8.90 -4.91
N VAL A 29 -4.89 8.53 -3.79
CA VAL A 29 -5.42 9.50 -2.81
C VAL A 29 -4.29 10.32 -2.21
N LEU A 30 -3.18 9.69 -1.82
CA LEU A 30 -2.01 10.39 -1.28
C LEU A 30 -1.40 11.35 -2.29
N THR A 31 -1.20 10.90 -3.52
CA THR A 31 -0.65 11.73 -4.60
C THR A 31 -1.53 12.94 -4.85
N ARG A 32 -2.85 12.76 -4.88
CA ARG A 32 -3.80 13.86 -5.05
C ARG A 32 -3.78 14.82 -3.87
N LEU A 33 -3.75 14.30 -2.64
CA LEU A 33 -3.69 15.11 -1.44
C LEU A 33 -2.40 15.94 -1.41
N GLN A 34 -1.24 15.30 -1.58
CA GLN A 34 0.08 15.95 -1.61
C GLN A 34 0.16 17.00 -2.71
N GLY A 35 -0.34 16.70 -3.91
CA GLY A 35 -0.35 17.66 -5.01
C GLY A 35 -1.19 18.90 -4.71
N LYS A 36 -2.32 18.75 -3.99
CA LYS A 36 -3.15 19.88 -3.56
C LYS A 36 -2.53 20.66 -2.41
N THR A 37 -2.04 19.98 -1.36
CA THR A 37 -1.47 20.66 -0.18
C THR A 37 -0.19 21.41 -0.53
N THR A 38 0.68 20.83 -1.36
CA THR A 38 1.91 21.49 -1.84
C THR A 38 1.59 22.77 -2.63
N ALA A 39 0.53 22.75 -3.45
CA ALA A 39 0.11 23.90 -4.24
C ALA A 39 -0.40 25.09 -3.38
N TYR A 40 -0.90 24.84 -2.17
CA TYR A 40 -1.34 25.89 -1.25
C TYR A 40 -0.19 26.53 -0.45
N GLY A 41 0.96 25.85 -0.34
CA GLY A 41 2.13 26.35 0.39
C GLY A 41 1.90 26.52 1.90
N ASN A 42 2.79 27.29 2.54
CA ASN A 42 2.66 27.65 3.96
C ASN A 42 1.87 28.95 4.11
N CYS A 43 0.54 28.84 4.10
CA CYS A 43 -0.37 29.98 4.24
C CYS A 43 -0.57 30.46 5.69
N TRP A 44 0.14 29.87 6.66
CA TRP A 44 -0.12 30.03 8.09
C TRP A 44 0.44 31.33 8.69
N GLY A 45 1.30 32.06 7.97
CA GLY A 45 1.90 33.31 8.44
C GLY A 45 3.17 33.10 9.29
N ASP A 46 3.97 34.17 9.41
CA ASP A 46 5.20 34.19 10.23
C ASP A 46 4.97 34.73 11.66
N ASP A 47 3.72 34.99 12.01
CA ASP A 47 3.34 35.45 13.33
C ASP A 47 3.36 34.32 14.36
N SER A 48 3.22 34.66 15.64
CA SER A 48 3.32 33.67 16.71
C SER A 48 2.24 32.59 16.63
N LEU A 49 1.03 32.91 16.14
CA LEU A 49 -0.04 31.92 15.99
C LEU A 49 0.25 30.99 14.81
N GLY A 50 0.65 31.54 13.67
CA GLY A 50 1.06 30.76 12.50
C GLY A 50 2.18 29.77 12.78
N LYS A 51 3.22 30.21 13.49
CA LYS A 51 4.35 29.36 13.91
C LYS A 51 3.94 28.25 14.88
N GLN A 52 3.06 28.55 15.84
CA GLN A 52 2.53 27.55 16.77
C GLN A 52 1.68 26.51 16.04
N PHE A 53 0.78 26.95 15.16
CA PHE A 53 -0.08 26.06 14.37
C PHE A 53 0.74 25.16 13.44
N ALA A 54 1.68 25.74 12.68
CA ALA A 54 2.56 24.97 11.80
C ALA A 54 3.47 24.02 12.59
N GLY A 55 3.82 24.38 13.83
CA GLY A 55 4.70 23.62 14.71
C GLY A 55 6.19 23.88 14.50
N THR A 56 6.55 24.96 13.80
CA THR A 56 7.95 25.27 13.42
C THR A 56 8.85 25.64 14.61
N GLY A 57 8.28 25.85 15.81
CA GLY A 57 9.03 26.16 17.04
C GLY A 57 9.09 25.03 18.08
N SER A 58 8.33 23.93 17.94
CA SER A 58 8.24 22.89 19.00
C SER A 58 7.99 21.47 18.48
N GLY A 59 7.87 21.25 17.17
CA GLY A 59 7.83 19.90 16.58
C GLY A 59 6.45 19.24 16.50
N ASP A 60 5.43 19.70 17.23
CA ASP A 60 4.13 19.01 17.37
C ASP A 60 2.94 19.71 16.66
N GLY A 61 3.18 20.37 15.53
CA GLY A 61 2.13 21.11 14.80
C GLY A 61 1.55 20.39 13.58
N TYR A 62 0.77 21.12 12.79
CA TYR A 62 0.13 20.61 11.57
C TYR A 62 1.12 19.91 10.62
N LEU A 63 2.33 20.43 10.46
CA LEU A 63 3.34 19.85 9.56
C LEU A 63 3.75 18.44 10.02
N ALA A 64 3.96 18.23 11.32
CA ALA A 64 4.28 16.91 11.85
C ALA A 64 3.09 15.94 11.73
N ALA A 65 1.88 16.42 12.02
CA ALA A 65 0.67 15.61 11.82
C ALA A 65 0.46 15.20 10.36
N HIS A 66 0.70 16.13 9.43
CA HIS A 66 0.68 15.89 7.98
C HIS A 66 1.69 14.80 7.60
N ASP A 67 2.95 14.94 8.03
CA ASP A 67 4.01 14.00 7.67
C ASP A 67 3.78 12.61 8.27
N ASN A 68 3.27 12.54 9.50
CA ASN A 68 2.86 11.30 10.13
C ASN A 68 1.72 10.61 9.37
N MET A 69 0.71 11.37 8.93
CA MET A 69 -0.41 10.84 8.15
C MET A 69 0.06 10.30 6.79
N VAL A 70 0.89 11.06 6.07
CA VAL A 70 1.48 10.64 4.80
C VAL A 70 2.31 9.37 4.98
N THR A 71 3.17 9.34 5.99
CA THR A 71 4.05 8.20 6.27
C THR A 71 3.23 6.96 6.63
N GLY A 72 2.23 7.11 7.51
CA GLY A 72 1.34 6.02 7.90
C GLY A 72 0.59 5.43 6.70
N ALA A 73 0.07 6.28 5.82
CA ALA A 73 -0.62 5.82 4.63
C ALA A 73 0.31 5.11 3.61
N ARG A 74 1.56 5.59 3.44
CA ARG A 74 2.58 4.87 2.65
C ARG A 74 2.95 3.52 3.26
N ASN A 75 2.98 3.42 4.59
CA ASN A 75 3.22 2.15 5.28
C ASN A 75 2.08 1.15 5.00
N PHE A 76 0.82 1.62 4.99
CA PHE A 76 -0.31 0.78 4.59
C PHE A 76 -0.18 0.31 3.14
N SER A 77 0.08 1.22 2.20
CA SER A 77 0.35 0.86 0.80
C SER A 77 1.44 -0.22 0.68
N THR A 78 2.55 -0.05 1.38
CA THR A 78 3.64 -1.04 1.42
C THR A 78 3.19 -2.39 1.98
N ALA A 79 2.33 -2.40 3.01
CA ALA A 79 1.78 -3.64 3.57
C ALA A 79 0.87 -4.36 2.56
N PHE A 80 -0.01 -3.62 1.88
CA PHE A 80 -0.87 -4.18 0.83
C PHE A 80 -0.06 -4.73 -0.35
N GLN A 81 1.02 -4.06 -0.75
CA GLN A 81 1.95 -4.61 -1.74
C GLN A 81 2.49 -5.97 -1.31
N LYS A 82 3.01 -6.09 -0.07
CA LYS A 82 3.55 -7.35 0.45
C LYS A 82 2.49 -8.46 0.52
N PHE A 83 1.24 -8.13 0.80
CA PHE A 83 0.15 -9.10 0.79
C PHE A 83 -0.18 -9.58 -0.63
N SER A 84 -0.19 -8.67 -1.62
CA SER A 84 -0.36 -9.04 -3.03
C SER A 84 0.76 -9.96 -3.50
N ASP A 85 2.01 -9.59 -3.20
CA ASP A 85 3.20 -10.39 -3.54
C ASP A 85 3.12 -11.79 -2.91
N GLY A 86 2.81 -11.88 -1.62
CA GLY A 86 2.69 -13.17 -0.94
C GLY A 86 1.57 -14.07 -1.49
N GLN A 87 0.47 -13.48 -1.97
CA GLN A 87 -0.61 -14.22 -2.63
C GLN A 87 -0.18 -14.74 -4.01
N ASN A 88 0.55 -13.95 -4.79
CA ASN A 88 1.14 -14.38 -6.06
C ASN A 88 2.21 -15.45 -5.88
N ASP A 89 3.07 -15.31 -4.87
CA ASP A 89 4.11 -16.29 -4.56
C ASP A 89 3.48 -17.63 -4.14
N SER A 90 2.43 -17.59 -3.32
CA SER A 90 1.69 -18.78 -2.90
C SER A 90 1.02 -19.48 -4.09
N ALA A 91 0.41 -18.72 -5.01
CA ALA A 91 -0.16 -19.26 -6.23
C ALA A 91 0.90 -19.94 -7.10
N THR A 92 2.05 -19.28 -7.29
CA THR A 92 3.17 -19.82 -8.07
C THR A 92 3.76 -21.08 -7.44
N TYR A 93 3.84 -21.12 -6.11
CA TYR A 93 4.31 -22.29 -5.37
C TYR A 93 3.39 -23.50 -5.56
N LEU A 94 2.07 -23.30 -5.46
CA LEU A 94 1.07 -24.35 -5.69
C LEU A 94 1.11 -24.90 -7.12
N GLU A 95 1.17 -24.03 -8.14
CA GLU A 95 1.31 -24.47 -9.54
C GLU A 95 2.59 -25.27 -9.76
N THR A 96 3.70 -24.83 -9.18
CA THR A 96 5.00 -25.51 -9.32
C THR A 96 4.96 -26.92 -8.70
N MET A 97 4.33 -27.06 -7.52
CA MET A 97 4.15 -28.37 -6.89
C MET A 97 3.26 -29.30 -7.72
N GLU A 98 2.17 -28.78 -8.28
CA GLU A 98 1.28 -29.55 -9.13
C GLU A 98 1.97 -30.05 -10.40
N HIS A 99 2.71 -29.17 -11.08
CA HIS A 99 3.50 -29.55 -12.25
C HIS A 99 4.56 -30.60 -11.88
N GLY A 100 5.32 -30.39 -10.80
CA GLY A 100 6.34 -31.33 -10.33
C GLY A 100 5.77 -32.72 -10.04
N ASN A 101 4.61 -32.80 -9.37
CA ASN A 101 3.92 -34.06 -9.12
C ASN A 101 3.43 -34.70 -10.43
N THR A 102 2.85 -33.92 -11.34
CA THR A 102 2.35 -34.43 -12.63
C THR A 102 3.44 -35.05 -13.51
N TYR A 103 4.66 -34.50 -13.48
CA TYR A 103 5.80 -35.06 -14.23
C TYR A 103 6.49 -36.23 -13.52
N GLY A 104 6.42 -36.31 -12.18
CA GLY A 104 7.02 -37.39 -11.40
C GLY A 104 6.21 -38.70 -11.36
N PHE A 105 4.93 -38.66 -11.73
CA PHE A 105 4.03 -39.82 -11.79
C PHE A 105 3.88 -40.46 -13.20
N LYS A 106 4.82 -40.17 -14.12
CA LYS A 106 4.91 -40.88 -15.42
C LYS A 106 5.98 -41.96 -15.41
#